data_AF-A0A3S0BR39-F1
#
_entry.id   AF-A0A3S0BR39-F1
#
_cell.length_a   1.000
_cell.length_b   1.000
_cell.length_c   1.000
_cell.angle_alpha   90.00
_cell.angle_beta   90.00
_cell.angle_gamma   90.00
#
_symmetry.space_group_name_H-M   'P 1'
#
loop_
_entity.id
_entity.type
_entity.pdbx_description
1 polymer ?
#
loop_
_entity_poly.entity_id
_entity_poly.type
_entity_poly.pdbx_seq_one_letter_code
_entity_poly.pdbx_strand_id
1 'polypeptide(L)'
;MQNKFGVYLVNTHDKAETWDYMSKLNPNAIRILDPSVSLVKRVYDMFPNALIFPRYWAISENQEEYQRNPIGLANQHVEFWKNTITEYAKAGMDKDRFVTVSTNEPRIYSDVDRNKDYSGWRKDMDNIYRYNLEYNLTLANGLGKQGIKSCLFNFSTGNPANLKDDEPSYWGWALPLVEPTNRYGHYWTVHEYFPRGGIKELWGWLCGRWASIPFDVPIVIGEFSLDRFTTEPSVNQQQRGWQSVMSKQQFAIEINSYLAHVELDPRVKTVFPFLLDYADNRWASFDVLPARNEILKEKQVDYETYLPVIINTGQQPEKPTVPEEPTKDIYRLKWPVLAPITQFFGGTHEGLDIGVQSGTPIYAISDGDVAWVDFEKNGYGNYVRIWHKHLKVHSFVGHCSVIVVKQGDRVKKGQLLGYSGNTGNSTGSHIHWEIRLADSNGVYLPNVSSFTNGRVDPLTYFYALDAIYGHD
;
A
#
# COMPACT_ATOMS: atom_id res chain seq x y z
N MET A 1 14.46 20.25 9.61
CA MET A 1 14.00 19.16 8.73
C MET A 1 14.53 17.85 9.30
N GLN A 2 13.69 16.82 9.41
CA GLN A 2 14.18 15.48 9.80
C GLN A 2 14.91 14.90 8.59
N ASN A 3 16.16 14.48 8.76
CA ASN A 3 16.89 13.78 7.70
C ASN A 3 16.14 12.48 7.38
N LYS A 4 15.51 12.39 6.20
CA LYS A 4 14.82 11.18 5.71
C LYS A 4 15.73 10.29 4.88
N PHE A 5 17.01 10.60 4.79
CA PHE A 5 17.98 9.85 4.01
C PHE A 5 18.42 8.59 4.77
N GLY A 6 18.10 7.44 4.19
CA GLY A 6 18.53 6.14 4.64
C GLY A 6 19.81 5.67 3.94
N VAL A 7 20.46 4.65 4.50
CA VAL A 7 21.67 4.04 3.96
C VAL A 7 21.47 2.55 3.71
N TYR A 8 21.94 2.05 2.57
CA TYR A 8 22.10 0.61 2.33
C TYR A 8 23.49 0.13 2.74
N LEU A 9 23.56 -1.09 3.28
CA LEU A 9 24.79 -1.77 3.65
C LEU A 9 24.75 -3.24 3.22
N VAL A 10 25.94 -3.81 3.04
CA VAL A 10 26.18 -5.26 2.93
C VAL A 10 27.41 -5.56 3.79
N ASN A 11 27.71 -6.84 4.06
CA ASN A 11 28.81 -7.19 4.95
C ASN A 11 30.18 -6.62 4.53
N THR A 12 30.45 -6.50 3.22
CA THR A 12 31.72 -5.94 2.72
C THR A 12 31.87 -4.43 2.89
N HIS A 13 30.82 -3.74 3.34
CA HIS A 13 30.84 -2.31 3.64
C HIS A 13 31.31 -1.97 5.04
N ASP A 14 31.67 -2.98 5.84
CA ASP A 14 32.26 -2.78 7.16
C ASP A 14 33.72 -2.25 7.08
N LYS A 15 33.86 -1.00 6.59
CA LYS A 15 35.13 -0.32 6.31
C LYS A 15 35.09 1.12 6.83
N ALA A 16 36.24 1.67 7.20
CA ALA A 16 36.36 2.98 7.84
C ALA A 16 35.68 4.13 7.04
N GLU A 17 35.82 4.13 5.72
CA GLU A 17 35.24 5.18 4.85
C GLU A 17 33.72 5.18 4.85
N THR A 18 33.08 4.01 4.91
CA THR A 18 31.63 3.87 5.03
C THR A 18 31.15 4.47 6.34
N TRP A 19 31.84 4.15 7.45
CA TRP A 19 31.48 4.63 8.77
C TRP A 19 31.69 6.13 8.93
N ASP A 20 32.75 6.70 8.36
CA ASP A 20 32.97 8.15 8.31
C ASP A 20 31.83 8.86 7.56
N TYR A 21 31.43 8.32 6.41
CA TYR A 21 30.30 8.86 5.65
C TYR A 21 29.00 8.81 6.45
N MET A 22 28.64 7.64 6.98
CA MET A 22 27.41 7.46 7.75
C MET A 22 27.37 8.32 9.00
N SER A 23 28.50 8.52 9.68
CA SER A 23 28.57 9.37 10.88
C SER A 23 28.30 10.85 10.54
N LYS A 24 28.79 11.32 9.39
CA LYS A 24 28.53 12.69 8.89
C LYS A 24 27.10 12.86 8.39
N LEU A 25 26.57 11.84 7.74
CA LEU A 25 25.20 11.82 7.22
C LEU A 25 24.17 11.70 8.34
N ASN A 26 24.48 10.95 9.40
CA ASN A 26 23.59 10.61 10.52
C ASN A 26 22.21 10.11 10.02
N PRO A 27 22.16 8.94 9.35
CA PRO A 27 20.94 8.44 8.73
C PRO A 27 19.89 8.06 9.78
N ASN A 28 18.61 8.31 9.46
CA ASN A 28 17.50 7.90 10.32
C ASN A 28 17.06 6.44 10.09
N ALA A 29 17.57 5.82 9.03
CA ALA A 29 17.25 4.45 8.67
C ALA A 29 18.45 3.78 7.98
N ILE A 30 18.67 2.50 8.27
CA ILE A 30 19.77 1.72 7.71
C ILE A 30 19.25 0.36 7.28
N ARG A 31 19.34 0.06 5.98
CA ARG A 31 18.96 -1.22 5.40
C ARG A 31 20.21 -2.05 5.17
N ILE A 32 20.19 -3.31 5.59
CA ILE A 32 21.37 -4.18 5.53
C ILE A 32 20.98 -5.47 4.82
N LEU A 33 21.64 -5.77 3.70
CA LEU A 33 21.41 -6.98 2.93
C LEU A 33 22.30 -8.13 3.44
N ASP A 34 21.67 -9.29 3.61
CA ASP A 34 22.24 -10.53 4.15
C ASP A 34 23.13 -10.28 5.39
N PRO A 35 22.65 -9.56 6.40
CA PRO A 35 23.49 -9.07 7.47
C PRO A 35 24.02 -10.20 8.36
N SER A 36 25.30 -10.11 8.71
CA SER A 36 25.84 -10.79 9.89
C SER A 36 25.34 -10.11 11.18
N VAL A 37 25.09 -10.89 12.24
CA VAL A 37 24.68 -10.34 13.55
C VAL A 37 25.67 -9.29 14.07
N SER A 38 26.97 -9.49 13.83
CA SER A 38 28.01 -8.52 14.19
C SER A 38 27.86 -7.17 13.50
N LEU A 39 27.55 -7.16 12.20
CA LEU A 39 27.32 -5.91 11.47
C LEU A 39 26.06 -5.20 11.98
N VAL A 40 24.97 -5.96 12.22
CA VAL A 40 23.74 -5.39 12.80
C VAL A 40 24.01 -4.77 14.15
N LYS A 41 24.74 -5.47 15.03
CA LYS A 41 25.08 -4.96 16.37
C LYS A 41 25.89 -3.67 16.31
N ARG A 42 26.88 -3.62 15.41
CA ARG A 42 27.68 -2.40 15.18
C ARG A 42 26.81 -1.24 14.73
N VAL A 43 25.91 -1.46 13.77
CA VAL A 43 24.95 -0.45 13.31
C VAL A 43 24.04 0.02 14.45
N TYR A 44 23.51 -0.93 15.23
CA TYR A 44 22.64 -0.66 16.37
C TYR A 44 23.29 0.25 17.41
N ASP A 45 24.55 -0.04 17.76
CA ASP A 45 25.31 0.71 18.77
C ASP A 45 25.74 2.09 18.28
N MET A 46 26.16 2.19 17.02
CA MET A 46 26.66 3.46 16.45
C MET A 46 25.54 4.45 16.14
N PHE A 47 24.34 3.96 15.76
CA PHE A 47 23.23 4.80 15.33
C PHE A 47 21.99 4.56 16.21
N PRO A 48 21.97 5.04 17.47
CA PRO A 48 20.94 4.72 18.45
C PRO A 48 19.52 5.20 18.10
N ASN A 49 19.38 6.08 17.11
CA ASN A 49 18.10 6.62 16.66
C ASN A 49 17.64 6.06 15.31
N ALA A 50 18.44 5.25 14.63
CA ALA A 50 18.14 4.79 13.28
C ALA A 50 17.26 3.52 13.29
N LEU A 51 16.22 3.46 12.47
CA LEU A 51 15.53 2.19 12.23
C LEU A 51 16.41 1.26 11.39
N ILE A 52 16.42 -0.04 11.69
CA ILE A 52 17.25 -1.03 11.02
C ILE A 52 16.37 -1.96 10.19
N PHE A 53 16.67 -2.08 8.90
CA PHE A 53 15.92 -2.84 7.92
C PHE A 53 16.77 -4.02 7.44
N PRO A 54 16.84 -5.13 8.20
CA PRO A 54 17.50 -6.33 7.69
C PRO A 54 16.73 -6.84 6.47
N ARG A 55 17.44 -7.25 5.44
CA ARG A 55 16.90 -7.94 4.26
C ARG A 55 17.73 -9.19 4.00
N TYR A 56 17.09 -10.33 3.83
CA TYR A 56 17.75 -11.57 3.43
C TYR A 56 17.34 -11.92 2.01
N TRP A 57 18.32 -12.00 1.11
CA TRP A 57 18.08 -12.20 -0.32
C TRP A 57 17.28 -13.48 -0.57
N ALA A 58 17.73 -14.58 0.03
CA ALA A 58 17.19 -15.93 -0.19
C ALA A 58 15.68 -16.09 0.11
N ILE A 59 15.12 -15.31 1.05
CA ILE A 59 13.68 -15.32 1.33
C ILE A 59 12.94 -14.19 0.62
N SER A 60 13.64 -13.15 0.18
CA SER A 60 13.00 -11.99 -0.43
C SER A 60 12.74 -12.17 -1.94
N GLU A 61 13.38 -13.12 -2.61
CA GLU A 61 13.26 -13.30 -4.07
C GLU A 61 12.31 -14.44 -4.50
N ASN A 62 11.42 -14.90 -3.61
CA ASN A 62 10.50 -16.03 -3.86
C ASN A 62 9.24 -15.63 -4.65
N GLN A 63 9.39 -14.89 -5.75
CA GLN A 63 8.28 -14.33 -6.53
C GLN A 63 7.36 -15.40 -7.14
N GLU A 64 7.90 -16.55 -7.54
CA GLU A 64 7.10 -17.67 -8.06
C GLU A 64 6.22 -18.29 -6.98
N GLU A 65 6.79 -18.56 -5.80
CA GLU A 65 6.03 -19.11 -4.67
C GLU A 65 4.99 -18.10 -4.15
N TYR A 66 5.29 -16.81 -4.22
CA TYR A 66 4.37 -15.74 -3.87
C TYR A 66 3.08 -15.80 -4.70
N GLN A 67 3.19 -16.11 -6.00
CA GLN A 67 2.03 -16.23 -6.89
C GLN A 67 1.31 -17.58 -6.73
N ARG A 68 2.04 -18.64 -6.39
CA ARG A 68 1.49 -19.99 -6.25
C ARG A 68 0.79 -20.23 -4.90
N ASN A 69 1.37 -19.70 -3.82
CA ASN A 69 0.97 -19.95 -2.44
C ASN A 69 1.32 -18.76 -1.53
N PRO A 70 0.68 -17.59 -1.73
CA PRO A 70 0.99 -16.36 -1.00
C PRO A 70 0.86 -16.50 0.52
N ILE A 71 -0.18 -17.19 1.00
CA ILE A 71 -0.42 -17.39 2.44
C ILE A 71 0.66 -18.29 3.05
N GLY A 72 1.01 -19.39 2.38
CA GLY A 72 2.05 -20.30 2.84
C GLY A 72 3.42 -19.61 2.91
N LEU A 73 3.78 -18.85 1.88
CA LEU A 73 5.03 -18.08 1.88
C LEU A 73 5.04 -17.01 2.99
N ALA A 74 3.93 -16.28 3.18
CA ALA A 74 3.84 -15.29 4.25
C ALA A 74 4.05 -15.92 5.63
N ASN A 75 3.46 -17.09 5.90
CA ASN A 75 3.69 -17.81 7.16
C ASN A 75 5.16 -18.24 7.35
N GLN A 76 5.84 -18.67 6.28
CA GLN A 76 7.27 -18.97 6.33
C GLN A 76 8.08 -17.72 6.68
N HIS A 77 7.74 -16.57 6.09
CA HIS A 77 8.40 -15.30 6.40
C HIS A 77 8.14 -14.85 7.84
N VAL A 78 6.92 -15.05 8.36
CA VAL A 78 6.59 -14.75 9.76
C VAL A 78 7.50 -15.54 10.71
N GLU A 79 7.63 -16.85 10.51
CA GLU A 79 8.49 -17.68 11.37
C GLU A 79 9.98 -17.37 11.18
N PHE A 80 10.44 -17.12 9.95
CA PHE A 80 11.80 -16.67 9.70
C PHE A 80 12.12 -15.40 10.49
N TRP A 81 11.30 -14.36 10.31
CA TRP A 81 11.54 -13.06 10.93
C TRP A 81 11.40 -13.10 12.44
N LYS A 82 10.46 -13.87 12.98
CA LYS A 82 10.35 -14.12 14.42
C LYS A 82 11.63 -14.70 15.00
N ASN A 83 12.23 -15.69 14.34
CA ASN A 83 13.49 -16.29 14.78
C ASN A 83 14.66 -15.31 14.69
N THR A 84 14.80 -14.62 13.56
CA THR A 84 15.87 -13.63 13.33
C THR A 84 15.80 -12.47 14.33
N ILE A 85 14.62 -11.89 14.55
CA ILE A 85 14.45 -10.79 15.52
C ILE A 85 14.68 -11.28 16.96
N THR A 86 14.33 -12.53 17.26
CA THR A 86 14.66 -13.16 18.56
C THR A 86 16.18 -13.30 18.74
N GLU A 87 16.92 -13.64 17.69
CA GLU A 87 18.39 -13.69 17.72
C GLU A 87 18.99 -12.31 17.99
N TYR A 88 18.47 -11.26 17.35
CA TYR A 88 18.91 -9.89 17.63
C TYR A 88 18.60 -9.46 19.06
N ALA A 89 17.42 -9.82 19.58
CA ALA A 89 17.07 -9.55 20.96
C ALA A 89 18.01 -10.27 21.96
N LYS A 90 18.41 -11.51 21.68
CA LYS A 90 19.41 -12.24 22.48
C LYS A 90 20.79 -11.57 22.46
N ALA A 91 21.12 -10.88 21.37
CA ALA A 91 22.33 -10.06 21.26
C ALA A 91 22.20 -8.67 21.93
N GLY A 92 21.12 -8.43 22.69
CA GLY A 92 20.90 -7.20 23.46
C GLY A 92 20.35 -6.03 22.65
N MET A 93 19.79 -6.29 21.47
CA MET A 93 19.20 -5.25 20.62
C MET A 93 17.69 -5.19 20.79
N ASP A 94 17.16 -4.00 21.03
CA ASP A 94 15.71 -3.78 21.12
C ASP A 94 15.01 -4.12 19.79
N LYS A 95 14.01 -5.00 19.87
CA LYS A 95 13.23 -5.44 18.70
C LYS A 95 12.50 -4.30 18.00
N ASP A 96 12.13 -3.23 18.73
CA ASP A 96 11.34 -2.12 18.17
C ASP A 96 12.14 -1.24 17.21
N ARG A 97 13.47 -1.38 17.21
CA ARG A 97 14.42 -0.76 16.28
C ARG A 97 14.47 -1.45 14.93
N PHE A 98 13.84 -2.61 14.76
CA PHE A 98 13.87 -3.37 13.52
C PHE A 98 12.56 -3.28 12.75
N VAL A 99 12.69 -3.16 11.43
CA VAL A 99 11.60 -3.25 10.47
C VAL A 99 11.97 -4.27 9.42
N THR A 100 11.29 -5.41 9.41
CA THR A 100 11.54 -6.49 8.45
C THR A 100 11.09 -6.10 7.06
N VAL A 101 11.47 -6.87 6.05
CA VAL A 101 11.03 -6.62 4.67
C VAL A 101 10.25 -7.80 4.09
N SER A 102 9.20 -7.51 3.35
CA SER A 102 8.43 -8.48 2.57
C SER A 102 9.23 -9.02 1.37
N THR A 103 8.62 -9.95 0.63
CA THR A 103 9.07 -10.32 -0.72
C THR A 103 9.34 -9.08 -1.56
N ASN A 104 10.48 -9.11 -2.25
CA ASN A 104 10.98 -8.08 -3.12
C ASN A 104 10.32 -8.17 -4.49
N GLU A 105 9.81 -7.03 -4.95
CA GLU A 105 9.28 -6.86 -6.29
C GLU A 105 8.26 -7.93 -6.71
N PRO A 106 7.20 -8.18 -5.91
CA PRO A 106 6.16 -9.11 -6.33
C PRO A 106 5.48 -8.58 -7.61
N ARG A 107 4.89 -9.50 -8.38
CA ARG A 107 4.20 -9.18 -9.62
C ARG A 107 3.08 -8.17 -9.36
N ILE A 108 3.07 -7.10 -10.14
CA ILE A 108 2.08 -6.00 -10.11
C ILE A 108 1.49 -5.68 -11.49
N TYR A 109 1.92 -6.41 -12.52
CA TYR A 109 1.50 -6.27 -13.92
C TYR A 109 0.97 -7.58 -14.48
N SER A 110 -0.02 -7.47 -15.36
CA SER A 110 -0.56 -8.58 -16.15
C SER A 110 0.34 -8.90 -17.35
N ASP A 111 0.46 -10.19 -17.66
CA ASP A 111 1.19 -10.69 -18.83
C ASP A 111 0.28 -10.69 -20.07
N VAL A 112 -1.03 -10.56 -19.86
CA VAL A 112 -2.02 -10.38 -20.91
C VAL A 112 -2.00 -8.92 -21.37
N ASP A 113 -1.87 -8.71 -22.67
CA ASP A 113 -1.99 -7.39 -23.29
C ASP A 113 -3.45 -6.91 -23.22
N ARG A 114 -3.70 -5.86 -22.44
CA ARG A 114 -5.02 -5.28 -22.21
C ARG A 114 -5.74 -4.90 -23.50
N ASN A 115 -5.00 -4.47 -24.54
CA ASN A 115 -5.57 -4.02 -25.80
C ASN A 115 -5.94 -5.19 -26.73
N LYS A 116 -5.38 -6.38 -26.47
CA LYS A 116 -5.69 -7.61 -27.23
C LYS A 116 -6.73 -8.48 -26.55
N ASP A 117 -6.69 -8.57 -25.22
CA ASP A 117 -7.67 -9.30 -24.43
C ASP A 117 -7.90 -8.60 -23.08
N TYR A 118 -8.87 -7.70 -23.06
CA TYR A 118 -9.25 -6.98 -21.85
C TYR A 118 -9.78 -7.92 -20.75
N SER A 119 -10.50 -8.97 -21.13
CA SER A 119 -11.13 -9.89 -20.18
C SER A 119 -10.09 -10.76 -19.45
N GLY A 120 -9.13 -11.31 -20.21
CA GLY A 120 -7.99 -12.04 -19.66
C GLY A 120 -7.10 -11.14 -18.83
N TRP A 121 -6.80 -9.93 -19.30
CA TRP A 121 -6.04 -8.93 -18.54
C TRP A 121 -6.72 -8.61 -17.21
N ARG A 122 -8.03 -8.36 -17.21
CA ARG A 122 -8.76 -8.04 -15.99
C ARG A 122 -8.70 -9.19 -14.97
N LYS A 123 -8.93 -10.41 -15.44
CA LYS A 123 -8.86 -11.61 -14.60
C LYS A 123 -7.46 -11.84 -14.01
N ASP A 124 -6.40 -11.59 -14.78
CA ASP A 124 -5.03 -11.70 -14.31
C ASP A 124 -4.71 -10.62 -13.25
N MET A 125 -5.16 -9.38 -13.48
CA MET A 125 -5.03 -8.30 -12.49
C MET A 125 -5.76 -8.60 -11.18
N ASP A 126 -6.99 -9.14 -11.23
CA ASP A 126 -7.73 -9.51 -10.02
C ASP A 126 -6.99 -10.60 -9.23
N ASN A 127 -6.35 -11.56 -9.91
CA ASN A 127 -5.48 -12.55 -9.25
C ASN A 127 -4.23 -11.92 -8.64
N ILE A 128 -3.57 -11.02 -9.36
CA ILE A 128 -2.39 -10.29 -8.87
C ILE A 128 -2.74 -9.54 -7.58
N TYR A 129 -3.86 -8.80 -7.57
CA TYR A 129 -4.32 -8.08 -6.38
C TYR A 129 -4.65 -9.02 -5.23
N ARG A 130 -5.33 -10.14 -5.52
CA ARG A 130 -5.63 -11.17 -4.51
C ARG A 130 -4.36 -11.75 -3.90
N TYR A 131 -3.37 -12.15 -4.70
CA TYR A 131 -2.11 -12.71 -4.18
C TYR A 131 -1.37 -11.71 -3.30
N ASN A 132 -1.28 -10.46 -3.76
CA ASN A 132 -0.65 -9.40 -2.99
C ASN A 132 -1.37 -9.13 -1.67
N LEU A 133 -2.70 -9.14 -1.69
CA LEU A 133 -3.51 -8.96 -0.50
C LEU A 133 -3.37 -10.12 0.49
N GLU A 134 -3.51 -11.36 0.03
CA GLU A 134 -3.39 -12.58 0.82
C GLU A 134 -2.03 -12.67 1.52
N TYR A 135 -0.94 -12.44 0.77
CA TYR A 135 0.41 -12.46 1.33
C TYR A 135 0.60 -11.36 2.38
N ASN A 136 0.32 -10.09 2.01
CA ASN A 136 0.65 -8.96 2.89
C ASN A 136 -0.26 -8.93 4.12
N LEU A 137 -1.53 -9.33 4.04
CA LEU A 137 -2.41 -9.43 5.20
C LEU A 137 -1.94 -10.51 6.18
N THR A 138 -1.55 -11.66 5.64
CA THR A 138 -1.02 -12.77 6.45
C THR A 138 0.27 -12.34 7.14
N LEU A 139 1.19 -11.72 6.40
CA LEU A 139 2.47 -11.22 6.92
C LEU A 139 2.26 -10.14 8.00
N ALA A 140 1.45 -9.11 7.70
CA ALA A 140 1.16 -8.01 8.62
C ALA A 140 0.57 -8.53 9.94
N ASN A 141 -0.48 -9.35 9.87
CA ASN A 141 -1.10 -9.88 11.08
C ASN A 141 -0.19 -10.87 11.83
N GLY A 142 0.55 -11.71 11.11
CA GLY A 142 1.46 -12.67 11.70
C GLY A 142 2.59 -12.00 12.49
N LEU A 143 3.29 -11.05 11.87
CA LEU A 143 4.37 -10.29 12.50
C LEU A 143 3.84 -9.32 13.57
N GLY A 144 2.74 -8.63 13.28
CA GLY A 144 2.11 -7.68 14.20
C GLY A 144 1.73 -8.31 15.54
N LYS A 145 1.21 -9.54 15.54
CA LYS A 145 0.92 -10.32 16.76
C LYS A 145 2.17 -10.69 17.57
N GLN A 146 3.35 -10.71 16.94
CA GLN A 146 4.64 -10.88 17.63
C GLN A 146 5.24 -9.54 18.09
N GLY A 147 4.58 -8.42 17.76
CA GLY A 147 5.13 -7.07 17.94
C GLY A 147 6.37 -6.85 17.08
N ILE A 148 6.35 -7.33 15.83
CA ILE A 148 7.40 -7.13 14.83
C ILE A 148 6.84 -6.27 13.71
N LYS A 149 7.56 -5.19 13.36
CA LYS A 149 7.19 -4.27 12.28
C LYS A 149 7.77 -4.77 10.97
N SER A 150 7.11 -4.43 9.86
CA SER A 150 7.53 -4.83 8.52
C SER A 150 7.23 -3.73 7.51
N CYS A 151 8.07 -3.65 6.49
CA CYS A 151 7.75 -3.14 5.18
C CYS A 151 6.84 -4.16 4.47
N LEU A 152 5.65 -3.71 4.07
CA LEU A 152 4.69 -4.41 3.23
C LEU A 152 4.83 -3.89 1.81
N PHE A 153 4.34 -4.67 0.83
CA PHE A 153 4.22 -4.24 -0.55
C PHE A 153 5.51 -3.84 -1.24
N ASN A 154 6.69 -4.37 -0.91
CA ASN A 154 7.98 -3.93 -1.47
C ASN A 154 8.04 -4.01 -3.01
N PHE A 155 7.37 -3.07 -3.70
CA PHE A 155 6.97 -3.15 -5.09
C PHE A 155 8.08 -2.65 -5.98
N SER A 156 8.23 -3.32 -7.12
CA SER A 156 9.11 -2.89 -8.21
C SER A 156 8.67 -1.53 -8.77
N THR A 157 9.42 -1.07 -9.78
CA THR A 157 9.05 0.09 -10.60
C THR A 157 7.63 -0.01 -11.10
N GLY A 158 6.92 1.09 -10.87
CA GLY A 158 5.63 1.38 -11.44
C GLY A 158 4.44 0.87 -10.62
N ASN A 159 3.32 1.48 -10.92
CA ASN A 159 2.13 1.54 -10.08
C ASN A 159 1.41 0.18 -10.02
N PRO A 160 0.62 -0.15 -8.97
CA PRO A 160 -0.47 -1.10 -9.19
C PRO A 160 -1.17 -0.70 -10.49
N ALA A 161 -1.31 -1.64 -11.43
CA ALA A 161 -1.58 -1.26 -12.81
C ALA A 161 -2.76 -0.29 -12.92
N ASN A 162 -2.59 0.78 -13.69
CA ASN A 162 -3.66 1.71 -13.97
C ASN A 162 -4.77 0.94 -14.70
N LEU A 163 -6.03 1.22 -14.37
CA LEU A 163 -7.14 0.57 -15.06
C LEU A 163 -7.29 1.09 -16.51
N LYS A 164 -6.77 2.29 -16.81
CA LYS A 164 -6.71 2.93 -18.13
C LYS A 164 -5.40 3.74 -18.31
N ASP A 165 -5.06 4.13 -19.54
CA ASP A 165 -3.74 4.69 -19.90
C ASP A 165 -3.42 6.06 -19.25
N ASP A 166 -4.43 6.80 -18.81
CA ASP A 166 -4.26 8.16 -18.26
C ASP A 166 -4.77 8.29 -16.81
N GLU A 167 -4.79 7.19 -16.06
CA GLU A 167 -5.29 7.16 -14.68
C GLU A 167 -4.22 6.97 -13.62
N PRO A 168 -4.46 7.44 -12.37
CA PRO A 168 -3.66 7.03 -11.23
C PRO A 168 -3.80 5.52 -10.98
N SER A 169 -2.84 5.00 -10.22
CA SER A 169 -2.83 3.59 -9.82
C SER A 169 -4.09 3.22 -9.05
N TYR A 170 -4.61 2.02 -9.32
CA TYR A 170 -5.71 1.52 -8.50
C TYR A 170 -5.19 0.95 -7.17
N TRP A 171 -5.40 1.68 -6.09
CA TRP A 171 -5.01 1.29 -4.72
C TRP A 171 -6.16 0.70 -3.90
N GLY A 172 -7.39 0.65 -4.44
CA GLY A 172 -8.58 0.24 -3.68
C GLY A 172 -8.47 -1.17 -3.08
N TRP A 173 -7.82 -2.10 -3.78
CA TRP A 173 -7.57 -3.45 -3.30
C TRP A 173 -6.66 -3.51 -2.06
N ALA A 174 -5.83 -2.49 -1.82
CA ALA A 174 -4.88 -2.42 -0.70
C ALA A 174 -5.52 -1.83 0.58
N LEU A 175 -6.73 -1.28 0.51
CA LEU A 175 -7.45 -0.72 1.66
C LEU A 175 -7.49 -1.64 2.89
N PRO A 176 -7.73 -2.97 2.76
CA PRO A 176 -7.79 -3.85 3.92
C PRO A 176 -6.47 -3.93 4.71
N LEU A 177 -5.35 -3.51 4.11
CA LEU A 177 -4.04 -3.46 4.76
C LEU A 177 -3.81 -2.19 5.59
N VAL A 178 -4.64 -1.15 5.43
CA VAL A 178 -4.49 0.12 6.18
C VAL A 178 -4.65 -0.10 7.68
N GLU A 179 -5.66 -0.88 8.08
CA GLU A 179 -5.94 -1.15 9.49
C GLU A 179 -4.79 -1.91 10.18
N PRO A 180 -4.36 -3.09 9.71
CA PRO A 180 -3.27 -3.81 10.36
C PRO A 180 -1.95 -3.02 10.28
N THR A 181 -1.76 -2.22 9.22
CA THR A 181 -0.60 -1.31 9.13
C THR A 181 -0.56 -0.33 10.29
N ASN A 182 -1.67 0.37 10.54
CA ASN A 182 -1.75 1.38 11.59
C ASN A 182 -1.80 0.76 12.99
N ARG A 183 -2.47 -0.39 13.15
CA ARG A 183 -2.54 -1.13 14.43
C ARG A 183 -1.17 -1.59 14.91
N TYR A 184 -0.38 -2.18 14.02
CA TYR A 184 0.91 -2.80 14.39
C TYR A 184 2.13 -1.95 14.04
N GLY A 185 1.94 -0.78 13.42
CA GLY A 185 3.02 0.13 13.04
C GLY A 185 3.88 -0.40 11.89
N HIS A 186 3.27 -1.05 10.90
CA HIS A 186 3.95 -1.43 9.66
C HIS A 186 4.15 -0.23 8.73
N TYR A 187 4.90 -0.46 7.65
CA TYR A 187 5.21 0.54 6.63
C TYR A 187 4.85 -0.02 5.26
N TRP A 188 4.42 0.85 4.35
CA TRP A 188 4.23 0.48 2.94
C TRP A 188 5.49 0.87 2.17
N THR A 189 5.96 0.00 1.30
CA THR A 189 7.23 0.23 0.59
C THR A 189 7.03 0.27 -0.92
N VAL A 190 7.63 1.25 -1.58
CA VAL A 190 7.67 1.34 -3.04
C VAL A 190 9.09 1.61 -3.49
N HIS A 191 9.48 1.08 -4.65
CA HIS A 191 10.76 1.42 -5.28
C HIS A 191 10.58 2.51 -6.32
N GLU A 192 11.47 3.49 -6.40
CA GLU A 192 11.34 4.63 -7.30
C GLU A 192 12.61 4.85 -8.08
N TYR A 193 12.48 5.23 -9.34
CA TYR A 193 13.62 5.38 -10.21
C TYR A 193 13.38 6.51 -11.17
N PHE A 194 14.46 7.16 -11.58
CA PHE A 194 14.42 8.18 -12.61
C PHE A 194 15.36 7.82 -13.77
N PRO A 195 15.01 8.22 -15.00
CA PRO A 195 15.82 7.93 -16.18
C PRO A 195 16.89 9.01 -16.39
N ARG A 196 17.45 9.06 -17.60
CA ARG A 196 18.59 9.93 -17.95
C ARG A 196 18.32 11.43 -17.77
N GLY A 197 17.11 11.90 -18.00
CA GLY A 197 16.71 13.31 -17.88
C GLY A 197 16.42 13.77 -16.45
N GLY A 198 16.77 12.97 -15.44
CA GLY A 198 16.63 13.34 -14.03
C GLY A 198 15.25 13.03 -13.46
N ILE A 199 15.02 13.42 -12.20
CA ILE A 199 13.82 13.04 -11.44
C ILE A 199 12.52 13.51 -12.09
N LYS A 200 12.57 14.55 -12.93
CA LYS A 200 11.41 15.17 -13.58
C LYS A 200 10.86 14.36 -14.76
N GLU A 201 11.69 13.60 -15.47
CA GLU A 201 11.32 13.00 -16.76
C GLU A 201 10.14 12.00 -16.64
N LEU A 202 10.05 11.27 -15.52
CA LEU A 202 8.99 10.28 -15.25
C LEU A 202 8.32 10.50 -13.88
N TRP A 203 8.17 11.76 -13.48
CA TRP A 203 7.49 12.12 -12.24
C TRP A 203 6.01 11.70 -12.27
N GLY A 204 5.52 11.13 -11.16
CA GLY A 204 4.20 10.51 -11.03
C GLY A 204 4.10 9.10 -11.61
N TRP A 205 5.09 8.62 -12.37
CA TRP A 205 5.05 7.33 -13.05
C TRP A 205 6.08 6.33 -12.49
N LEU A 206 7.37 6.68 -12.50
CA LEU A 206 8.46 5.89 -11.89
C LEU A 206 9.08 6.55 -10.66
N CYS A 207 8.97 7.87 -10.58
CA CYS A 207 9.45 8.71 -9.50
C CYS A 207 8.26 9.50 -8.93
N GLY A 208 8.22 9.83 -7.64
CA GLY A 208 7.09 10.58 -7.06
C GLY A 208 5.84 9.74 -6.78
N ARG A 209 5.96 8.40 -6.78
CA ARG A 209 4.81 7.48 -6.77
C ARG A 209 4.17 7.36 -5.40
N TRP A 210 4.94 7.54 -4.33
CA TRP A 210 4.40 7.56 -2.96
C TRP A 210 3.23 8.55 -2.81
N ALA A 211 3.25 9.65 -3.56
CA ALA A 211 2.20 10.66 -3.53
C ALA A 211 0.84 10.12 -4.02
N SER A 212 0.85 9.09 -4.86
CA SER A 212 -0.37 8.44 -5.37
C SER A 212 -1.05 7.51 -4.36
N ILE A 213 -0.35 7.13 -3.28
CA ILE A 213 -0.93 6.28 -2.23
C ILE A 213 -2.01 7.11 -1.52
N PRO A 214 -3.30 6.71 -1.57
CA PRO A 214 -4.38 7.54 -1.07
C PRO A 214 -4.63 7.38 0.44
N PHE A 215 -3.89 6.49 1.09
CA PHE A 215 -4.09 6.13 2.49
C PHE A 215 -3.13 6.87 3.42
N ASP A 216 -3.60 7.13 4.64
CA ASP A 216 -2.76 7.65 5.72
C ASP A 216 -2.05 6.49 6.42
N VAL A 217 -0.90 6.13 5.86
CA VAL A 217 -0.03 5.02 6.30
C VAL A 217 1.44 5.46 6.25
N PRO A 218 2.33 4.92 7.10
CA PRO A 218 3.77 5.18 7.00
C PRO A 218 4.36 4.62 5.70
N ILE A 219 5.16 5.40 4.99
CA ILE A 219 5.75 5.01 3.70
C ILE A 219 7.28 4.96 3.81
N VAL A 220 7.87 3.96 3.18
CA VAL A 220 9.31 3.79 2.96
C VAL A 220 9.55 3.79 1.46
N ILE A 221 10.44 4.66 0.96
CA ILE A 221 10.94 4.48 -0.40
C ILE A 221 12.08 3.48 -0.32
N GLY A 222 11.79 2.25 -0.73
CA GLY A 222 12.65 1.09 -0.52
C GLY A 222 13.92 1.14 -1.34
N GLU A 223 13.84 1.70 -2.54
CA GLU A 223 14.95 1.87 -3.47
C GLU A 223 14.73 3.17 -4.25
N PHE A 224 15.79 3.96 -4.44
CA PHE A 224 15.72 5.23 -5.17
C PHE A 224 17.02 5.56 -5.92
N SER A 225 17.03 5.61 -7.25
CA SER A 225 18.19 6.17 -7.98
C SER A 225 17.88 6.36 -9.45
N LEU A 226 18.90 6.79 -10.20
CA LEU A 226 18.90 6.69 -11.64
C LEU A 226 19.05 5.22 -12.05
N ASP A 227 18.10 4.70 -12.84
CA ASP A 227 18.24 3.42 -13.56
C ASP A 227 17.82 3.60 -15.02
N ARG A 228 18.76 3.51 -15.96
CA ARG A 228 18.46 3.60 -17.39
C ARG A 228 17.62 2.46 -17.92
N PHE A 229 17.55 1.32 -17.25
CA PHE A 229 16.73 0.19 -17.72
C PHE A 229 15.26 0.58 -17.86
N THR A 230 14.81 1.57 -17.10
CA THR A 230 13.42 2.06 -17.13
C THR A 230 13.00 2.64 -18.48
N THR A 231 13.93 3.19 -19.25
CA THR A 231 13.69 3.78 -20.57
C THR A 231 14.51 3.12 -21.69
N GLU A 232 15.56 2.38 -21.32
CA GLU A 232 16.48 1.70 -22.24
C GLU A 232 16.69 0.23 -21.81
N PRO A 233 15.73 -0.68 -22.02
CA PRO A 233 15.82 -2.06 -21.52
C PRO A 233 17.01 -2.87 -22.04
N SER A 234 17.59 -2.46 -23.18
CA SER A 234 18.77 -3.09 -23.79
C SER A 234 20.11 -2.62 -23.20
N VAL A 235 20.11 -1.65 -22.28
CA VAL A 235 21.33 -1.11 -21.69
C VAL A 235 22.09 -2.18 -20.88
N ASN A 236 23.41 -2.18 -21.02
CA ASN A 236 24.28 -3.04 -20.22
C ASN A 236 24.10 -2.74 -18.73
N GLN A 237 24.00 -3.78 -17.90
CA GLN A 237 23.81 -3.65 -16.46
C GLN A 237 24.83 -2.75 -15.77
N GLN A 238 26.10 -2.82 -16.18
CA GLN A 238 27.18 -1.98 -15.63
C GLN A 238 27.10 -0.52 -16.08
N GLN A 239 26.16 -0.17 -16.96
CA GLN A 239 25.93 1.18 -17.48
C GLN A 239 24.52 1.68 -17.16
N ARG A 240 23.79 1.02 -16.26
CA ARG A 240 22.44 1.42 -15.89
C ARG A 240 22.40 2.62 -14.94
N GLY A 241 23.30 2.67 -13.97
CA GLY A 241 23.26 3.69 -12.92
C GLY A 241 23.88 5.03 -13.31
N TRP A 242 23.73 6.01 -12.41
CA TRP A 242 24.06 7.43 -12.60
C TRP A 242 25.48 7.72 -13.06
N GLN A 243 26.46 6.89 -12.66
CA GLN A 243 27.88 7.09 -13.01
C GLN A 243 28.14 7.04 -14.52
N SER A 244 27.23 6.44 -15.28
CA SER A 244 27.32 6.38 -16.74
C SER A 244 26.66 7.58 -17.44
N VAL A 245 25.95 8.43 -16.69
CA VAL A 245 25.01 9.42 -17.24
C VAL A 245 25.35 10.84 -16.84
N MET A 246 25.77 11.05 -15.59
CA MET A 246 25.88 12.39 -15.01
C MET A 246 27.07 12.52 -14.06
N SER A 247 27.48 13.76 -13.82
CA SER A 247 28.54 14.07 -12.85
C SER A 247 28.05 13.82 -11.42
N LYS A 248 28.99 13.73 -10.48
CA LYS A 248 28.69 13.61 -9.04
C LYS A 248 27.86 14.78 -8.53
N GLN A 249 28.14 15.98 -9.03
CA GLN A 249 27.44 17.21 -8.69
C GLN A 249 26.00 17.16 -9.19
N GLN A 250 25.77 16.82 -10.47
CA GLN A 250 24.42 16.70 -11.01
C GLN A 250 23.63 15.62 -10.25
N PHE A 251 24.25 14.47 -9.99
CA PHE A 251 23.61 13.41 -9.21
C PHE A 251 23.23 13.87 -7.80
N ALA A 252 24.11 14.62 -7.13
CA ALA A 252 23.81 15.20 -5.82
C ALA A 252 22.61 16.17 -5.86
N ILE A 253 22.50 16.99 -6.92
CA ILE A 253 21.34 17.87 -7.15
C ILE A 253 20.05 17.04 -7.31
N GLU A 254 20.06 15.98 -8.13
CA GLU A 254 18.88 15.11 -8.31
C GLU A 254 18.45 14.45 -6.99
N ILE A 255 19.39 13.88 -6.24
CA ILE A 255 19.15 13.25 -4.95
C ILE A 255 18.57 14.27 -3.95
N ASN A 256 19.22 15.42 -3.78
CA ASN A 256 18.75 16.44 -2.84
C ASN A 256 17.42 17.06 -3.25
N SER A 257 17.15 17.15 -4.57
CA SER A 257 15.86 17.60 -5.07
C SER A 257 14.75 16.61 -4.73
N TYR A 258 14.97 15.33 -4.94
CA TYR A 258 14.00 14.31 -4.53
C TYR A 258 13.76 14.30 -3.02
N LEU A 259 14.82 14.41 -2.21
CA LEU A 259 14.72 14.49 -0.75
C LEU A 259 13.86 15.67 -0.30
N ALA A 260 14.03 16.83 -0.92
CA ALA A 260 13.21 17.99 -0.64
C ALA A 260 11.71 17.75 -0.91
N HIS A 261 11.37 16.91 -1.89
CA HIS A 261 9.97 16.56 -2.20
C HIS A 261 9.40 15.57 -1.18
N VAL A 262 10.12 14.50 -0.84
CA VAL A 262 9.66 13.53 0.16
C VAL A 262 9.54 14.13 1.56
N GLU A 263 10.33 15.17 1.87
CA GLU A 263 10.26 15.86 3.16
C GLU A 263 8.91 16.58 3.37
N LEU A 264 8.22 16.96 2.29
CA LEU A 264 6.90 17.59 2.33
C LEU A 264 5.78 16.63 2.77
N ASP A 265 5.97 15.32 2.58
CA ASP A 265 4.96 14.32 2.96
C ASP A 265 5.32 13.67 4.31
N PRO A 266 4.58 13.95 5.41
CA PRO A 266 4.89 13.39 6.72
C PRO A 266 4.71 11.86 6.79
N ARG A 267 4.02 11.25 5.82
CA ARG A 267 3.87 9.79 5.72
C ARG A 267 5.18 9.12 5.34
N VAL A 268 5.98 9.74 4.47
CA VAL A 268 7.30 9.20 4.08
C VAL A 268 8.26 9.32 5.25
N LYS A 269 8.75 8.17 5.72
CA LYS A 269 9.62 8.06 6.90
C LYS A 269 11.08 7.98 6.54
N THR A 270 11.40 7.36 5.41
CA THR A 270 12.77 7.27 4.91
C THR A 270 12.77 6.98 3.41
N VAL A 271 13.85 7.38 2.77
CA VAL A 271 14.22 7.02 1.40
C VAL A 271 15.54 6.30 1.44
N PHE A 272 15.64 5.16 0.76
CA PHE A 272 16.90 4.49 0.56
C PHE A 272 17.34 4.65 -0.88
N PRO A 273 18.29 5.55 -1.18
CA PRO A 273 18.86 5.54 -2.50
C PRO A 273 19.55 4.21 -2.79
N PHE A 274 19.73 3.80 -4.05
CA PHE A 274 20.65 2.69 -4.32
C PHE A 274 22.01 3.08 -3.78
N LEU A 275 22.47 2.43 -2.73
CA LEU A 275 23.76 2.72 -2.16
C LEU A 275 24.52 1.41 -2.00
N LEU A 276 25.76 1.48 -2.48
CA LEU A 276 26.85 0.57 -2.27
C LEU A 276 26.85 -0.65 -3.20
N ASP A 277 27.96 -0.70 -3.92
CA ASP A 277 28.31 -1.80 -4.79
C ASP A 277 28.31 -3.12 -4.02
N TYR A 278 27.84 -4.17 -4.66
CA TYR A 278 27.92 -5.49 -4.06
C TYR A 278 29.39 -5.92 -4.10
N ALA A 279 29.77 -6.85 -3.23
CA ALA A 279 31.16 -7.33 -3.14
C ALA A 279 31.77 -7.80 -4.48
N ASP A 280 30.94 -8.06 -5.50
CA ASP A 280 31.28 -8.56 -6.84
C ASP A 280 31.28 -7.49 -7.94
N ASN A 281 31.15 -6.20 -7.60
CA ASN A 281 31.06 -5.07 -8.53
C ASN A 281 29.87 -5.10 -9.50
N ARG A 282 28.83 -5.91 -9.22
CA ARG A 282 27.69 -6.11 -10.14
C ARG A 282 26.87 -4.84 -10.38
N TRP A 283 26.81 -3.96 -9.39
CA TRP A 283 25.97 -2.77 -9.41
C TRP A 283 26.79 -1.48 -9.24
N ALA A 284 28.08 -1.54 -9.58
CA ALA A 284 29.03 -0.43 -9.42
C ALA A 284 28.54 0.90 -10.00
N SER A 285 27.79 0.88 -11.12
CA SER A 285 27.26 2.11 -11.74
C SER A 285 26.20 2.82 -10.91
N PHE A 286 25.55 2.12 -9.97
CA PHE A 286 24.59 2.68 -9.03
C PHE A 286 25.25 3.17 -7.75
N ASP A 287 26.50 2.78 -7.46
CA ASP A 287 27.16 3.13 -6.21
C ASP A 287 27.27 4.65 -6.05
N VAL A 288 26.90 5.13 -4.89
CA VAL A 288 26.83 6.57 -4.56
C VAL A 288 27.96 6.97 -3.63
N LEU A 289 28.71 6.01 -3.07
CA LEU A 289 29.90 6.32 -2.29
C LEU A 289 30.85 7.30 -3.04
N PRO A 290 31.02 7.24 -4.38
CA PRO A 290 31.78 8.23 -5.13
C PRO A 290 31.21 9.66 -5.09
N ALA A 291 29.90 9.83 -4.94
CA ALA A 291 29.20 11.13 -4.90
C ALA A 291 28.90 11.63 -3.48
N ARG A 292 29.22 10.85 -2.44
CA ARG A 292 28.89 11.13 -1.03
C ARG A 292 29.22 12.54 -0.53
N ASN A 293 30.38 13.07 -0.93
CA ASN A 293 30.83 14.39 -0.49
C ASN A 293 30.03 15.50 -1.18
N GLU A 294 29.63 15.29 -2.43
CA GLU A 294 28.78 16.24 -3.16
C GLU A 294 27.38 16.23 -2.57
N ILE A 295 26.80 15.06 -2.25
CA ILE A 295 25.49 14.95 -1.59
C ILE A 295 25.44 15.74 -0.28
N LEU A 296 26.47 15.61 0.57
CA LEU A 296 26.53 16.32 1.85
C LEU A 296 26.69 17.84 1.69
N LYS A 297 27.45 18.27 0.67
CA LYS A 297 27.76 19.68 0.41
C LYS A 297 26.64 20.41 -0.33
N GLU A 298 26.03 19.75 -1.30
CA GLU A 298 25.09 20.35 -2.22
C GLU A 298 23.82 20.79 -1.48
N LYS A 299 23.39 22.02 -1.75
CA LYS A 299 22.18 22.62 -1.19
C LYS A 299 21.23 23.11 -2.28
N GLN A 300 21.67 23.09 -3.54
CA GLN A 300 20.82 23.35 -4.68
C GLN A 300 19.76 22.27 -4.79
N VAL A 301 18.53 22.73 -4.94
CA VAL A 301 17.34 21.94 -5.20
C VAL A 301 16.64 22.57 -6.38
N ASP A 302 16.28 21.77 -7.37
CA ASP A 302 15.47 22.20 -8.50
C ASP A 302 13.99 21.96 -8.18
N TYR A 303 13.27 23.05 -7.89
CA TYR A 303 11.83 23.06 -7.57
C TYR A 303 10.92 23.41 -8.75
N GLU A 304 11.43 23.64 -9.97
CA GLU A 304 10.58 24.11 -11.08
C GLU A 304 9.66 22.99 -11.62
N THR A 305 8.44 22.97 -11.05
CA THR A 305 7.13 22.40 -11.43
C THR A 305 7.05 20.92 -11.81
N TYR A 306 6.50 20.08 -10.92
CA TYR A 306 5.23 19.33 -11.04
C TYR A 306 5.00 18.54 -9.74
N LEU A 307 4.10 19.03 -8.88
CA LEU A 307 3.48 18.22 -7.82
C LEU A 307 2.02 18.67 -7.69
N PRO A 308 1.01 17.87 -8.05
CA PRO A 308 -0.26 18.01 -7.38
C PRO A 308 -0.01 17.66 -5.90
N VAL A 309 0.07 18.70 -5.09
CA VAL A 309 -0.25 18.67 -3.67
C VAL A 309 -1.71 18.23 -3.57
N ILE A 310 -1.96 16.93 -3.69
CA ILE A 310 -3.00 16.32 -2.86
C ILE A 310 -2.28 15.94 -1.57
N ILE A 311 -1.84 16.97 -0.84
CA ILE A 311 -1.79 16.83 0.60
C ILE A 311 -3.26 16.73 0.95
N ASN A 312 -3.74 15.51 1.19
CA ASN A 312 -4.87 15.35 2.08
C ASN A 312 -4.37 15.91 3.41
N THR A 313 -4.52 17.23 3.58
CA THR A 313 -4.36 17.88 4.88
C THR A 313 -5.58 17.43 5.66
N GLY A 314 -5.54 16.16 6.06
CA GLY A 314 -6.28 15.71 7.21
C GLY A 314 -5.91 16.71 8.29
N GLN A 315 -6.80 17.67 8.53
CA GLN A 315 -6.90 18.28 9.84
C GLN A 315 -6.79 17.10 10.78
N GLN A 316 -5.74 17.10 11.59
CA GLN A 316 -5.57 16.07 12.60
C GLN A 316 -6.89 16.02 13.36
N PRO A 317 -7.61 14.88 13.36
CA PRO A 317 -8.63 14.73 14.36
C PRO A 317 -7.92 14.90 15.70
N GLU A 318 -8.46 15.75 16.57
CA GLU A 318 -8.07 15.78 17.97
C GLU A 318 -7.95 14.32 18.44
N LYS A 319 -6.81 14.00 19.06
CA LYS A 319 -6.52 12.67 19.58
C LYS A 319 -7.78 12.17 20.31
N PRO A 320 -8.51 11.18 19.77
CA PRO A 320 -9.69 10.69 20.43
C PRO A 320 -9.25 10.20 21.81
N THR A 321 -9.88 10.68 22.86
CA THR A 321 -9.87 9.98 24.15
C THR A 321 -10.22 8.54 23.83
N VAL A 322 -9.27 7.61 24.06
CA VAL A 322 -9.43 6.17 23.79
C VAL A 322 -10.79 5.74 24.33
N PRO A 323 -11.80 5.51 23.47
CA PRO A 323 -12.97 4.78 23.88
C PRO A 323 -12.52 3.32 23.96
N GLU A 324 -13.11 2.55 24.88
CA GLU A 324 -12.86 1.11 25.07
C GLU A 324 -12.62 0.39 23.74
N GLU A 325 -11.64 -0.53 23.75
CA GLU A 325 -11.22 -1.27 22.56
C GLU A 325 -12.42 -1.70 21.70
N PRO A 326 -12.45 -1.36 20.40
CA PRO A 326 -13.45 -1.93 19.53
C PRO A 326 -13.29 -3.44 19.52
N THR A 327 -14.26 -4.15 20.09
CA THR A 327 -14.33 -5.61 20.03
C THR A 327 -14.21 -6.07 18.58
N LYS A 328 -13.44 -7.14 18.28
CA LYS A 328 -13.27 -7.72 16.92
C LYS A 328 -14.57 -7.80 16.12
N ASP A 329 -15.70 -8.01 16.80
CA ASP A 329 -17.03 -8.14 16.21
C ASP A 329 -17.48 -6.91 15.41
N ILE A 330 -17.00 -5.70 15.70
CA ILE A 330 -17.46 -4.49 14.96
C ILE A 330 -16.94 -4.47 13.52
N TYR A 331 -15.82 -5.14 13.25
CA TYR A 331 -15.22 -5.22 11.92
C TYR A 331 -15.61 -6.48 11.14
N ARG A 332 -16.25 -7.46 11.79
CA ARG A 332 -16.87 -8.59 11.11
C ARG A 332 -18.09 -8.10 10.36
N LEU A 333 -18.13 -8.38 9.07
CA LEU A 333 -19.25 -8.02 8.23
C LEU A 333 -20.24 -9.19 8.15
N LYS A 334 -21.52 -8.86 8.03
CA LYS A 334 -22.57 -9.80 7.66
C LYS A 334 -22.97 -9.59 6.21
N TRP A 335 -23.16 -10.68 5.47
CA TRP A 335 -23.71 -10.58 4.12
C TRP A 335 -25.10 -9.93 4.17
N PRO A 336 -25.42 -9.00 3.26
CA PRO A 336 -26.74 -8.38 3.23
C PRO A 336 -27.83 -9.43 2.98
N VAL A 337 -27.54 -10.41 2.10
CA VAL A 337 -28.26 -11.68 1.90
C VAL A 337 -27.28 -12.73 1.37
N LEU A 338 -27.44 -14.00 1.76
CA LEU A 338 -26.69 -15.13 1.21
C LEU A 338 -27.46 -15.76 0.04
N ALA A 339 -27.07 -15.44 -1.19
CA ALA A 339 -27.67 -15.96 -2.42
C ALA A 339 -26.67 -15.85 -3.59
N PRO A 340 -26.94 -16.46 -4.76
CA PRO A 340 -26.04 -16.40 -5.90
C PRO A 340 -25.77 -14.98 -6.37
N ILE A 341 -24.51 -14.67 -6.64
CA ILE A 341 -24.10 -13.43 -7.32
C ILE A 341 -24.52 -13.55 -8.79
N THR A 342 -25.33 -12.61 -9.25
CA THR A 342 -25.81 -12.55 -10.64
C THR A 342 -25.01 -11.59 -11.50
N GLN A 343 -24.39 -10.57 -10.89
CA GLN A 343 -23.52 -9.64 -11.59
C GLN A 343 -22.41 -9.13 -10.67
N PHE A 344 -21.17 -9.22 -11.12
CA PHE A 344 -20.00 -8.74 -10.38
C PHE A 344 -19.81 -7.23 -10.57
N PHE A 345 -19.06 -6.62 -9.67
CA PHE A 345 -18.55 -5.26 -9.82
C PHE A 345 -17.61 -5.16 -11.02
N GLY A 346 -17.76 -4.12 -11.85
CA GLY A 346 -16.87 -3.88 -12.98
C GLY A 346 -17.56 -3.31 -14.22
N GLY A 347 -16.77 -2.77 -15.16
CA GLY A 347 -17.29 -2.08 -16.33
C GLY A 347 -18.08 -0.83 -15.93
N THR A 348 -19.37 -0.79 -16.26
CA THR A 348 -20.32 0.25 -15.82
C THR A 348 -21.13 -0.15 -14.60
N HIS A 349 -20.91 -1.35 -14.04
CA HIS A 349 -21.65 -1.85 -12.90
C HIS A 349 -20.92 -1.51 -11.59
N GLU A 350 -21.57 -0.67 -10.80
CA GLU A 350 -21.00 0.05 -9.67
C GLU A 350 -21.11 -0.68 -8.32
N GLY A 351 -21.68 -1.88 -8.32
CA GLY A 351 -21.92 -2.70 -7.14
C GLY A 351 -21.83 -4.21 -7.41
N LEU A 352 -22.36 -4.99 -6.48
CA LEU A 352 -22.52 -6.43 -6.56
C LEU A 352 -24.02 -6.75 -6.61
N ASP A 353 -24.47 -7.45 -7.64
CA ASP A 353 -25.86 -7.89 -7.72
C ASP A 353 -26.00 -9.31 -7.19
N ILE A 354 -26.90 -9.47 -6.23
CA ILE A 354 -27.24 -10.74 -5.59
C ILE A 354 -28.66 -11.11 -6.01
N GLY A 355 -28.79 -12.19 -6.78
CA GLY A 355 -30.07 -12.64 -7.33
C GLY A 355 -30.98 -13.25 -6.28
N VAL A 356 -32.12 -12.61 -6.03
CA VAL A 356 -33.10 -13.03 -5.01
C VAL A 356 -34.52 -12.74 -5.48
N GLN A 357 -35.51 -13.48 -4.96
CA GLN A 357 -36.92 -13.17 -5.21
C GLN A 357 -37.31 -11.87 -4.52
N SER A 358 -38.26 -11.12 -5.09
CA SER A 358 -38.82 -9.93 -4.44
C SER A 358 -39.44 -10.30 -3.10
N GLY A 359 -39.24 -9.46 -2.08
CA GLY A 359 -39.68 -9.74 -0.71
C GLY A 359 -38.63 -10.47 0.14
N THR A 360 -37.42 -10.73 -0.38
CA THR A 360 -36.34 -11.31 0.43
C THR A 360 -35.82 -10.27 1.43
N PRO A 361 -35.73 -10.57 2.73
CA PRO A 361 -35.27 -9.61 3.73
C PRO A 361 -33.79 -9.27 3.54
N ILE A 362 -33.45 -7.98 3.66
CA ILE A 362 -32.09 -7.44 3.49
C ILE A 362 -31.59 -6.87 4.81
N TYR A 363 -30.35 -7.17 5.17
CA TYR A 363 -29.78 -6.83 6.48
C TYR A 363 -28.59 -5.86 6.39
N ALA A 364 -28.36 -5.10 7.46
CA ALA A 364 -27.20 -4.23 7.60
C ALA A 364 -25.91 -5.06 7.72
N ILE A 365 -24.89 -4.67 6.95
CA ILE A 365 -23.62 -5.40 6.92
C ILE A 365 -22.75 -5.18 8.17
N SER A 366 -22.95 -4.06 8.86
CA SER A 366 -22.27 -3.65 10.07
C SER A 366 -23.11 -2.60 10.81
N ASP A 367 -22.69 -2.22 12.01
CA ASP A 367 -23.28 -1.10 12.75
C ASP A 367 -23.13 0.21 11.94
N GLY A 368 -24.12 1.09 12.00
CA GLY A 368 -24.02 2.36 11.27
C GLY A 368 -25.21 3.28 11.49
N ASP A 369 -25.13 4.46 10.89
CA ASP A 369 -26.21 5.44 10.88
C ASP A 369 -26.81 5.51 9.46
N VAL A 370 -28.14 5.42 9.35
CA VAL A 370 -28.86 5.50 8.07
C VAL A 370 -28.74 6.92 7.54
N ALA A 371 -27.81 7.12 6.62
CA ALA A 371 -27.43 8.42 6.11
C ALA A 371 -28.40 8.95 5.04
N TRP A 372 -29.13 8.07 4.35
CA TRP A 372 -30.15 8.44 3.35
C TRP A 372 -31.10 7.28 3.08
N VAL A 373 -32.36 7.60 2.80
CA VAL A 373 -33.38 6.67 2.27
C VAL A 373 -34.16 7.42 1.22
N ASP A 374 -34.21 6.92 0.00
CA ASP A 374 -34.82 7.67 -1.11
C ASP A 374 -35.20 6.75 -2.28
N PHE A 375 -35.82 7.33 -3.31
CA PHE A 375 -36.22 6.66 -4.55
C PHE A 375 -35.60 7.32 -5.79
N GLU A 376 -34.92 6.52 -6.61
CA GLU A 376 -34.35 6.95 -7.89
C GLU A 376 -34.90 6.15 -9.08
N LYS A 377 -35.78 6.76 -9.87
CA LYS A 377 -36.49 6.07 -10.97
C LYS A 377 -35.56 5.42 -12.01
N ASN A 378 -34.48 6.09 -12.39
CA ASN A 378 -33.55 5.64 -13.44
C ASN A 378 -32.21 5.14 -12.88
N GLY A 379 -32.15 4.90 -11.57
CA GLY A 379 -30.96 4.40 -10.88
C GLY A 379 -31.38 3.36 -9.85
N TYR A 380 -31.06 3.59 -8.59
CA TYR A 380 -31.21 2.58 -7.53
C TYR A 380 -32.65 2.16 -7.19
N GLY A 381 -33.70 2.78 -7.73
CA GLY A 381 -35.06 2.54 -7.26
C GLY A 381 -35.18 2.93 -5.79
N ASN A 382 -35.92 2.19 -4.98
CA ASN A 382 -35.87 2.42 -3.53
C ASN A 382 -34.51 1.95 -3.01
N TYR A 383 -33.80 2.83 -2.31
CA TYR A 383 -32.50 2.50 -1.75
C TYR A 383 -32.28 3.07 -0.35
N VAL A 384 -31.38 2.41 0.37
CA VAL A 384 -30.88 2.85 1.66
C VAL A 384 -29.36 3.01 1.60
N ARG A 385 -28.86 4.10 2.17
CA ARG A 385 -27.43 4.37 2.35
C ARG A 385 -27.11 4.41 3.84
N ILE A 386 -26.10 3.65 4.26
CA ILE A 386 -25.68 3.55 5.65
C ILE A 386 -24.24 4.00 5.80
N TRP A 387 -23.98 4.91 6.72
CA TRP A 387 -22.66 5.36 7.13
C TRP A 387 -22.09 4.42 8.20
N HIS A 388 -21.00 3.74 7.87
CA HIS A 388 -20.27 2.88 8.80
C HIS A 388 -19.00 3.60 9.27
N LYS A 389 -19.13 4.43 10.31
CA LYS A 389 -18.06 5.33 10.79
C LYS A 389 -16.74 4.60 11.08
N HIS A 390 -16.81 3.44 11.74
CA HIS A 390 -15.63 2.66 12.13
C HIS A 390 -14.94 1.97 10.94
N LEU A 391 -15.68 1.74 9.85
CA LEU A 391 -15.16 1.21 8.60
C LEU A 391 -14.75 2.30 7.61
N LYS A 392 -15.18 3.55 7.83
CA LYS A 392 -15.00 4.69 6.92
C LYS A 392 -15.56 4.41 5.52
N VAL A 393 -16.74 3.79 5.47
CA VAL A 393 -17.45 3.51 4.22
C VAL A 393 -18.93 3.83 4.34
N HIS A 394 -19.56 4.12 3.20
CA HIS A 394 -21.00 3.98 3.04
C HIS A 394 -21.32 2.67 2.35
N SER A 395 -22.33 1.95 2.85
CA SER A 395 -22.95 0.86 2.09
C SER A 395 -24.25 1.32 1.47
N PHE A 396 -24.53 0.89 0.24
CA PHE A 396 -25.80 1.13 -0.44
C PHE A 396 -26.50 -0.18 -0.71
N VAL A 397 -27.81 -0.20 -0.53
CA VAL A 397 -28.68 -1.31 -0.95
C VAL A 397 -29.76 -0.72 -1.83
N GLY A 398 -29.77 -1.10 -3.11
CA GLY A 398 -30.72 -0.65 -4.12
C GLY A 398 -31.77 -1.70 -4.51
N HIS A 399 -32.68 -1.26 -5.38
CA HIS A 399 -33.78 -2.00 -5.99
C HIS A 399 -34.79 -2.60 -5.01
N CYS A 400 -34.91 -2.04 -3.80
CA CYS A 400 -35.79 -2.56 -2.75
C CYS A 400 -37.28 -2.44 -3.14
N SER A 401 -38.11 -3.40 -2.75
CA SER A 401 -39.57 -3.26 -2.85
C SER A 401 -40.10 -2.38 -1.72
N VAL A 402 -39.56 -2.56 -0.51
CA VAL A 402 -39.92 -1.84 0.70
C VAL A 402 -38.67 -1.60 1.54
N ILE A 403 -38.54 -0.40 2.11
CA ILE A 403 -37.52 -0.06 3.10
C ILE A 403 -38.23 0.19 4.43
N VAL A 404 -37.76 -0.42 5.51
CA VAL A 404 -38.39 -0.36 6.84
C VAL A 404 -37.65 0.54 7.83
N VAL A 405 -36.44 0.99 7.47
CA VAL A 405 -35.67 1.99 8.21
C VAL A 405 -35.86 3.38 7.62
N LYS A 406 -35.59 4.42 8.40
CA LYS A 406 -35.65 5.83 7.96
C LYS A 406 -34.31 6.53 8.15
N GLN A 407 -34.10 7.61 7.40
CA GLN A 407 -32.93 8.46 7.55
C GLN A 407 -32.79 8.97 9.00
N GLY A 408 -31.58 8.88 9.53
CA GLY A 408 -31.25 9.22 10.93
C GLY A 408 -31.36 8.05 11.90
N ASP A 409 -31.92 6.90 11.51
CA ASP A 409 -31.92 5.71 12.36
C ASP A 409 -30.49 5.20 12.57
N ARG A 410 -30.21 4.68 13.77
CA ARG A 410 -29.02 3.87 14.02
C ARG A 410 -29.37 2.40 13.84
N VAL A 411 -28.58 1.70 13.04
CA VAL A 411 -28.75 0.27 12.75
C VAL A 411 -27.62 -0.55 13.35
N LYS A 412 -27.95 -1.76 13.78
CA LYS A 412 -26.98 -2.78 14.20
C LYS A 412 -26.68 -3.75 13.08
N LYS A 413 -25.47 -4.33 13.09
CA LYS A 413 -25.10 -5.44 12.20
C LYS A 413 -26.19 -6.52 12.24
N GLY A 414 -26.67 -6.93 11.07
CA GLY A 414 -27.73 -7.92 10.93
C GLY A 414 -29.15 -7.40 11.19
N GLN A 415 -29.34 -6.11 11.44
CA GLN A 415 -30.67 -5.52 11.54
C GLN A 415 -31.34 -5.47 10.16
N LEU A 416 -32.64 -5.77 10.12
CA LEU A 416 -33.46 -5.68 8.91
C LEU A 416 -33.53 -4.23 8.40
N LEU A 417 -33.20 -4.03 7.13
CA LEU A 417 -33.26 -2.74 6.44
C LEU A 417 -34.50 -2.60 5.57
N GLY A 418 -34.94 -3.71 4.97
CA GLY A 418 -36.01 -3.73 3.99
C GLY A 418 -36.08 -5.07 3.27
N TYR A 419 -36.71 -5.06 2.11
CA TYR A 419 -36.96 -6.23 1.31
C TYR A 419 -36.57 -5.99 -0.15
N SER A 420 -35.97 -6.98 -0.80
CA SER A 420 -35.58 -6.93 -2.22
C SER A 420 -36.79 -6.71 -3.11
N GLY A 421 -36.54 -6.15 -4.30
CA GLY A 421 -37.58 -5.83 -5.27
C GLY A 421 -37.01 -5.79 -6.68
N ASN A 422 -37.66 -5.00 -7.52
CA ASN A 422 -37.27 -4.77 -8.91
C ASN A 422 -37.58 -3.31 -9.30
N THR A 423 -37.35 -2.37 -8.38
CA THR A 423 -37.65 -0.95 -8.59
C THR A 423 -36.46 -0.21 -9.21
N GLY A 424 -36.72 0.88 -9.93
CA GLY A 424 -35.65 1.68 -10.54
C GLY A 424 -35.18 1.09 -11.87
N ASN A 425 -33.89 1.25 -12.17
CA ASN A 425 -33.26 0.67 -13.37
C ASN A 425 -32.87 -0.79 -13.11
N SER A 426 -33.84 -1.70 -13.17
CA SER A 426 -33.66 -3.12 -12.89
C SER A 426 -34.47 -3.98 -13.87
N THR A 427 -33.87 -5.06 -14.36
CA THR A 427 -34.48 -5.98 -15.35
C THR A 427 -35.06 -7.25 -14.72
N GLY A 428 -34.79 -7.50 -13.46
CA GLY A 428 -35.28 -8.65 -12.69
C GLY A 428 -34.98 -8.47 -11.21
N SER A 429 -35.65 -9.23 -10.34
CA SER A 429 -35.48 -9.01 -8.89
C SER A 429 -34.08 -9.42 -8.42
N HIS A 430 -33.42 -8.49 -7.73
CA HIS A 430 -32.10 -8.68 -7.14
C HIS A 430 -31.85 -7.62 -6.06
N ILE A 431 -30.70 -7.73 -5.38
CA ILE A 431 -30.16 -6.68 -4.50
C ILE A 431 -28.93 -6.11 -5.21
N HIS A 432 -28.93 -4.80 -5.43
CA HIS A 432 -27.71 -4.09 -5.82
C HIS A 432 -27.02 -3.56 -4.58
N TRP A 433 -25.83 -4.08 -4.28
CA TRP A 433 -25.07 -3.71 -3.08
C TRP A 433 -23.79 -2.96 -3.48
N GLU A 434 -23.60 -1.74 -2.96
CA GLU A 434 -22.36 -0.98 -3.18
C GLU A 434 -21.63 -0.69 -1.87
N ILE A 435 -20.32 -0.52 -1.97
CA ILE A 435 -19.47 0.06 -0.91
C ILE A 435 -18.77 1.28 -1.48
N ARG A 436 -18.85 2.41 -0.77
CA ARG A 436 -18.18 3.67 -1.11
C ARG A 436 -17.26 4.12 0.00
N LEU A 437 -16.03 4.46 -0.36
CA LEU A 437 -15.05 4.96 0.59
C LEU A 437 -15.38 6.38 1.02
N ALA A 438 -15.05 6.66 2.28
CA ALA A 438 -15.26 7.97 2.87
C ALA A 438 -14.20 8.30 3.92
N ASP A 439 -14.18 9.55 4.36
CA ASP A 439 -13.32 10.00 5.45
C ASP A 439 -13.89 9.65 6.85
N SER A 440 -13.40 10.27 7.91
CA SER A 440 -13.95 10.07 9.27
C SER A 440 -15.30 10.77 9.52
N ASN A 441 -15.69 11.70 8.65
CA ASN A 441 -16.76 12.67 8.88
C ASN A 441 -18.04 12.38 8.10
N GLY A 442 -18.00 11.49 7.11
CA GLY A 442 -19.16 11.25 6.25
C GLY A 442 -18.85 11.40 4.77
N VAL A 443 -17.74 12.06 4.46
CA VAL A 443 -17.52 12.67 3.15
C VAL A 443 -16.94 11.63 2.23
N TYR A 444 -17.59 11.42 1.08
CA TYR A 444 -17.10 10.52 0.06
C TYR A 444 -15.69 10.91 -0.37
N LEU A 445 -14.90 9.90 -0.68
CA LEU A 445 -13.61 10.07 -1.30
C LEU A 445 -13.75 9.70 -2.79
N PRO A 446 -14.23 10.61 -3.65
CA PRO A 446 -14.42 10.29 -5.08
C PRO A 446 -13.08 10.02 -5.79
N ASN A 447 -11.98 10.57 -5.26
CA ASN A 447 -10.66 10.54 -5.88
C ASN A 447 -9.83 9.27 -5.56
N VAL A 448 -10.33 8.34 -4.74
CA VAL A 448 -9.65 7.04 -4.53
C VAL A 448 -9.86 6.07 -5.70
N SER A 449 -10.85 6.37 -6.56
CA SER A 449 -11.05 5.72 -7.86
C SER A 449 -11.91 6.65 -8.73
N SER A 450 -11.27 7.35 -9.66
CA SER A 450 -11.92 8.31 -10.57
C SER A 450 -13.01 7.65 -11.42
N PHE A 451 -12.92 6.35 -11.72
CA PHE A 451 -13.94 5.64 -12.50
C PHE A 451 -15.16 5.21 -11.72
N THR A 452 -15.02 4.94 -10.43
CA THR A 452 -16.12 4.40 -9.63
C THR A 452 -16.67 5.44 -8.65
N ASN A 453 -16.13 6.67 -8.73
CA ASN A 453 -16.49 7.79 -7.86
C ASN A 453 -16.38 7.42 -6.38
N GLY A 454 -15.30 6.72 -6.02
CA GLY A 454 -15.04 6.21 -4.67
C GLY A 454 -15.70 4.86 -4.33
N ARG A 455 -16.38 4.18 -5.27
CA ARG A 455 -16.90 2.81 -5.04
C ARG A 455 -15.81 1.75 -5.15
N VAL A 456 -15.91 0.71 -4.33
CA VAL A 456 -15.01 -0.45 -4.38
C VAL A 456 -15.82 -1.72 -4.58
N ASP A 457 -15.16 -2.77 -5.09
CA ASP A 457 -15.77 -4.09 -5.21
C ASP A 457 -16.22 -4.60 -3.82
N PRO A 458 -17.54 -4.74 -3.58
CA PRO A 458 -18.05 -5.20 -2.29
C PRO A 458 -17.55 -6.60 -1.93
N LEU A 459 -17.32 -7.47 -2.92
CA LEU A 459 -16.88 -8.84 -2.69
C LEU A 459 -15.45 -8.88 -2.15
N THR A 460 -14.53 -8.20 -2.84
CA THR A 460 -13.14 -8.06 -2.40
C THR A 460 -13.08 -7.39 -1.03
N TYR A 461 -13.85 -6.31 -0.82
CA TYR A 461 -13.91 -5.62 0.46
C TYR A 461 -14.37 -6.54 1.60
N PHE A 462 -15.42 -7.33 1.34
CA PHE A 462 -15.98 -8.27 2.32
C PHE A 462 -14.98 -9.37 2.68
N TYR A 463 -14.46 -10.10 1.70
CA TYR A 463 -13.53 -11.20 1.97
C TYR A 463 -12.24 -10.74 2.65
N ALA A 464 -11.78 -9.52 2.35
CA ALA A 464 -10.60 -9.00 3.00
C ALA A 464 -10.82 -8.71 4.48
N LEU A 465 -11.95 -8.10 4.86
CA LEU A 465 -12.31 -7.91 6.27
C LEU A 465 -12.59 -9.23 6.96
N ASP A 466 -13.25 -10.14 6.26
CA ASP A 466 -13.55 -11.46 6.79
C ASP A 466 -12.28 -12.27 7.11
N ALA A 467 -11.28 -12.26 6.22
CA ALA A 467 -9.97 -12.87 6.47
C ALA A 467 -9.24 -12.28 7.70
N ILE A 468 -9.51 -11.01 8.03
CA ILE A 468 -8.87 -10.31 9.17
C ILE A 468 -9.61 -10.59 10.48
N TYR A 469 -10.95 -10.56 10.46
CA TYR A 469 -11.79 -10.53 11.66
C TYR A 469 -12.56 -11.83 11.94
N GLY A 470 -12.66 -12.70 10.94
CA GLY A 470 -13.42 -13.96 10.96
C GLY A 470 -14.88 -13.79 10.55
N HIS A 471 -15.47 -14.88 10.06
CA HIS A 471 -16.89 -14.99 9.75
C HIS A 471 -17.77 -14.93 11.01
N ASP A 472 -19.01 -14.44 10.85
CA ASP A 472 -20.14 -14.69 11.77
C ASP A 472 -20.97 -15.90 11.33
#